data_AF-A0A0C3EX50-F1
#
_entry.id   AF-A0A0C3EX50-F1
#
_cell.length_a   1.000
_cell.length_b   1.000
_cell.length_c   1.000
_cell.angle_alpha   90.00
_cell.angle_beta   90.00
_cell.angle_gamma   90.00
#
_symmetry.space_group_name_H-M   'P 1'
#
loop_
_entity.id
_entity.type
_entity.pdbx_description
1 polymer ?
#
loop_
_entity_poly.entity_id
_entity_poly.type
_entity_poly.pdbx_seq_one_letter_code
_entity_poly.pdbx_strand_id
1 'polypeptide(L)'
;MPSLLSSLTEDTLIDIFALLAIPDVLRIRSTCKTLNLLTRDKLLWIRLLRAVAVDENVPLPLHRKSIDSLDASQIEALTLRALHLAQDWARGIVQPRSIVRLDLPRCITWVRVVSARWLLVASSDAYVSSLICWDINAVFKGSNEPTAECFFSGPIKTGEIEMQTDGLVVALAVESRYE
;
A
#
# COMPACT_ATOMS: atom_id res chain seq x y z
N MET A 1 -21.78 11.99 39.56
CA MET A 1 -20.47 11.34 39.79
C MET A 1 -19.71 11.39 38.48
N PRO A 2 -18.49 11.92 38.41
CA PRO A 2 -17.69 11.83 37.19
C PRO A 2 -17.47 10.35 36.87
N SER A 3 -17.67 9.96 35.61
CA SER A 3 -17.56 8.58 35.13
C SER A 3 -16.17 7.97 35.43
N LEU A 4 -16.10 6.69 35.78
CA LEU A 4 -14.85 5.94 36.01
C LEU A 4 -13.82 6.07 34.87
N LEU A 5 -14.28 6.31 33.64
CA LEU A 5 -13.39 6.51 32.49
C LEU A 5 -12.63 7.85 32.55
N SER A 6 -13.26 8.91 33.07
CA SER A 6 -12.67 10.25 33.12
C SER A 6 -11.62 10.44 34.22
N SER A 7 -11.43 9.45 35.09
CA SER A 7 -10.35 9.43 36.08
C SER A 7 -9.05 8.79 35.57
N LEU A 8 -9.07 8.18 34.38
CA LEU A 8 -7.88 7.61 33.75
C LEU A 8 -7.07 8.68 33.02
N THR A 9 -5.77 8.45 32.86
CA THR A 9 -4.91 9.32 32.05
C THR A 9 -5.24 9.20 30.57
N GLU A 10 -4.99 10.25 29.80
CA GLU A 10 -5.26 10.29 28.35
C GLU A 10 -4.55 9.15 27.62
N ASP A 11 -3.28 8.88 27.95
CA ASP A 11 -2.50 7.78 27.37
C ASP A 11 -3.15 6.41 27.61
N THR A 12 -3.63 6.16 28.84
CA THR A 12 -4.32 4.90 29.18
C THR A 12 -5.61 4.76 28.39
N LEU A 13 -6.35 5.85 28.18
CA LEU A 13 -7.55 5.85 27.37
C LEU A 13 -7.24 5.58 25.89
N ILE A 14 -6.16 6.16 25.35
CA ILE A 14 -5.69 5.89 23.99
C ILE A 14 -5.33 4.41 23.84
N ASP A 15 -4.61 3.83 24.81
CA ASP A 15 -4.26 2.42 24.83
C ASP A 15 -5.51 1.52 24.81
N ILE A 16 -6.52 1.84 25.65
CA ILE A 16 -7.80 1.12 25.68
C ILE A 16 -8.53 1.25 24.34
N PHE A 17 -8.63 2.46 23.79
CA PHE A 17 -9.35 2.69 22.52
C PHE A 17 -8.66 2.02 21.33
N ALA A 18 -7.33 1.86 21.37
CA ALA A 18 -6.59 1.15 20.33
C ALA A 18 -6.90 -0.36 20.28
N LEU A 19 -7.51 -0.93 21.33
CA LEU A 19 -7.96 -2.33 21.37
C LEU A 19 -9.39 -2.53 20.85
N LEU A 20 -10.09 -1.43 20.53
CA LEU A 20 -11.48 -1.49 20.08
C LEU A 20 -11.57 -1.54 18.55
N ALA A 21 -12.66 -2.11 18.05
CA ALA A 21 -13.00 -2.00 16.65
C ALA A 21 -13.25 -0.52 16.29
N ILE A 22 -12.82 -0.10 15.10
CA ILE A 22 -12.96 1.29 14.61
C ILE A 22 -14.40 1.82 14.73
N PRO A 23 -15.46 1.06 14.41
CA PRO A 23 -16.84 1.52 14.62
C PRO A 23 -17.16 1.90 16.06
N ASP A 24 -16.57 1.21 17.05
CA ASP A 24 -16.80 1.50 18.47
C ASP A 24 -16.07 2.76 18.91
N VAL A 25 -14.84 2.98 18.42
CA VAL A 25 -14.12 4.25 18.61
C VAL A 25 -14.94 5.43 18.07
N LEU A 26 -15.56 5.26 16.90
CA LEU A 26 -16.44 6.29 16.31
C LEU A 26 -17.73 6.51 17.11
N ARG A 27 -18.28 5.47 17.76
CA ARG A 27 -19.41 5.62 18.69
C ARG A 27 -19.00 6.38 19.94
N ILE A 28 -17.85 6.04 20.53
CA ILE A 28 -17.29 6.73 21.72
C ILE A 28 -17.14 8.23 21.48
N ARG A 29 -16.74 8.64 20.27
CA ARG A 29 -16.59 10.05 19.89
C ARG A 29 -17.84 10.91 20.13
N SER A 30 -19.02 10.32 20.06
CA SER A 30 -20.31 11.04 20.24
C SER A 30 -20.76 11.16 21.70
N THR A 31 -20.00 10.65 22.67
CA THR A 31 -20.44 10.58 24.08
C THR A 31 -20.23 11.89 24.84
N CYS A 32 -19.02 12.44 24.86
CA CYS A 32 -18.70 13.69 25.54
C CYS A 32 -17.53 14.42 24.85
N LYS A 33 -17.32 15.70 25.19
CA LYS A 33 -16.28 16.55 24.58
C LYS A 33 -14.86 15.99 24.74
N THR A 34 -14.54 15.47 25.93
CA THR A 34 -13.22 14.88 26.22
C THR A 34 -12.96 13.66 25.36
N LEU A 35 -13.92 12.74 25.28
CA LEU A 35 -13.82 11.54 24.45
C LEU A 35 -13.84 11.88 22.95
N ASN A 36 -14.54 12.94 22.56
CA ASN A 36 -14.47 13.45 21.19
C ASN A 36 -13.05 13.88 20.80
N LEU A 37 -12.34 14.58 21.70
CA LEU A 37 -10.97 15.01 21.48
C LEU A 37 -10.00 13.81 21.46
N LEU A 38 -10.09 12.91 22.44
CA LEU A 38 -9.21 11.74 22.53
C LEU A 38 -9.36 10.79 21.34
N THR A 39 -10.58 10.57 20.86
CA THR A 39 -10.83 9.73 19.67
C THR A 39 -10.37 10.37 18.35
N ARG A 40 -9.84 11.60 18.37
CA ARG A 40 -9.22 12.29 17.24
C ARG A 40 -7.69 12.36 17.36
N ASP A 41 -7.12 11.74 18.39
CA ASP A 41 -5.69 11.77 18.63
C ASP A 41 -4.90 11.02 17.52
N LYS A 42 -3.75 11.58 17.12
CA LYS A 42 -2.92 11.04 16.04
C LYS A 42 -2.36 9.65 16.39
N LEU A 43 -1.91 9.46 17.63
CA LEU A 43 -1.30 8.21 18.08
C LEU A 43 -2.31 7.08 18.07
N LEU A 44 -3.55 7.35 18.50
CA LEU A 44 -4.66 6.40 18.41
C LEU A 44 -4.84 5.90 16.96
N TRP A 45 -4.96 6.81 16.00
CA TRP A 45 -5.19 6.44 14.61
C TRP A 45 -4.00 5.76 13.95
N ILE A 46 -2.76 6.07 14.34
CA ILE A 46 -1.56 5.32 13.93
C ILE A 46 -1.65 3.86 14.39
N ARG A 47 -2.06 3.62 15.64
CA ARG A 47 -2.18 2.27 16.18
C ARG A 47 -3.29 1.49 15.49
N LEU A 48 -4.45 2.11 15.29
CA LEU A 48 -5.56 1.50 14.53
C LEU A 48 -5.17 1.21 13.07
N LEU A 49 -4.42 2.10 12.41
CA LEU A 49 -3.90 1.87 11.07
C LEU A 49 -3.00 0.64 11.00
N ARG A 50 -2.09 0.50 11.98
CA ARG A 50 -1.19 -0.66 12.06
C ARG A 50 -1.95 -1.96 12.32
N ALA A 51 -2.96 -1.93 13.20
CA ALA A 51 -3.82 -3.08 13.44
C ALA A 51 -4.53 -3.51 12.14
N VAL A 52 -5.16 -2.58 11.42
CA VAL A 52 -5.78 -2.87 10.11
C VAL A 52 -4.77 -3.43 9.11
N ALA A 53 -3.57 -2.84 9.02
CA ALA A 53 -2.56 -3.32 8.08
C ALA A 53 -2.09 -4.75 8.36
N VAL A 54 -1.96 -5.12 9.64
CA VAL A 54 -1.53 -6.47 10.06
C VAL A 54 -2.68 -7.47 9.98
N ASP A 55 -3.82 -7.14 10.58
CA ASP A 55 -4.94 -8.07 10.76
C ASP A 55 -5.68 -8.34 9.43
N GLU A 56 -5.84 -7.31 8.59
CA GLU A 56 -6.55 -7.40 7.31
C GLU A 56 -5.60 -7.60 6.11
N ASN A 57 -4.28 -7.67 6.35
CA ASN A 57 -3.23 -7.77 5.32
C ASN A 57 -3.38 -6.72 4.19
N VAL A 58 -3.76 -5.49 4.56
CA VAL A 58 -4.02 -4.42 3.60
C VAL A 58 -2.74 -3.69 3.25
N PRO A 59 -2.35 -3.61 1.96
CA PRO A 59 -1.20 -2.81 1.57
C PRO A 59 -1.50 -1.32 1.79
N LEU A 60 -0.76 -0.70 2.70
CA LEU A 60 -0.88 0.73 2.98
C LEU A 60 -0.26 1.56 1.83
N PRO A 61 -0.97 2.57 1.29
CA PRO A 61 -0.45 3.39 0.20
C PRO A 61 0.54 4.45 0.72
N LEU A 62 1.67 4.02 1.28
CA LEU A 62 2.70 4.89 1.89
C LEU A 62 3.60 5.59 0.87
N HIS A 63 3.26 5.52 -0.42
CA HIS A 63 4.14 5.88 -1.53
C HIS A 63 4.47 7.38 -1.65
N ARG A 64 3.77 8.25 -0.90
CA ARG A 64 3.89 9.72 -1.04
C ARG A 64 4.40 10.44 0.20
N LYS A 65 4.20 9.87 1.40
CA LYS A 65 4.48 10.52 2.69
C LYS A 65 4.72 9.47 3.77
N SER A 66 5.73 9.67 4.60
CA SER A 66 5.87 8.91 5.85
C SER A 66 4.64 9.16 6.73
N ILE A 67 4.21 8.12 7.47
CA ILE A 67 3.13 8.21 8.46
C ILE A 67 3.38 9.37 9.43
N ASP A 68 4.64 9.62 9.77
CA ASP A 68 5.01 10.68 10.71
C ASP A 68 4.67 12.08 10.18
N SER A 69 4.67 12.26 8.86
CA SER A 69 4.37 13.54 8.21
C SER A 69 2.88 13.81 7.98
N LEU A 70 2.01 12.83 8.25
CA LEU A 70 0.57 12.97 8.11
C LEU A 70 -0.05 13.57 9.39
N ASP A 71 -1.08 14.41 9.25
CA ASP A 71 -1.85 14.87 10.42
C ASP A 71 -2.86 13.80 10.90
N ALA A 72 -3.45 14.01 12.08
CA ALA A 72 -4.38 13.04 12.67
C ALA A 72 -5.58 12.73 11.76
N SER A 73 -6.12 13.75 11.08
CA SER A 73 -7.27 13.59 10.19
C SER A 73 -6.93 12.82 8.92
N GLN A 74 -5.71 13.00 8.40
CA GLN A 74 -5.19 12.25 7.26
C GLN A 74 -4.98 10.79 7.60
N ILE A 75 -4.44 10.49 8.79
CA ILE A 75 -4.25 9.11 9.26
C ILE A 75 -5.61 8.45 9.49
N GLU A 76 -6.55 9.13 10.16
CA GLU A 76 -7.92 8.63 10.32
C GLU A 76 -8.57 8.29 8.96
N ALA A 77 -8.52 9.22 8.00
CA ALA A 77 -9.07 9.00 6.68
C ALA A 77 -8.40 7.83 5.94
N LEU A 78 -7.08 7.67 6.10
CA LEU A 78 -6.33 6.55 5.55
C LEU A 78 -6.77 5.22 6.18
N THR A 79 -6.89 5.16 7.51
CA THR A 79 -7.34 3.98 8.26
C THR A 79 -8.74 3.55 7.83
N LEU A 80 -9.68 4.49 7.73
CA LEU A 80 -11.05 4.19 7.32
C LEU A 80 -11.12 3.68 5.87
N ARG A 81 -10.34 4.28 4.95
CA ARG A 81 -10.27 3.82 3.56
C ARG A 81 -9.65 2.42 3.45
N ALA A 82 -8.59 2.16 4.21
CA ALA A 82 -7.95 0.84 4.25
C ALA A 82 -8.94 -0.23 4.74
N LEU A 83 -9.65 0.05 5.83
CA LEU A 83 -10.66 -0.86 6.38
C LEU A 83 -11.80 -1.12 5.39
N HIS A 84 -12.36 -0.07 4.78
CA HIS A 84 -13.43 -0.23 3.79
C HIS A 84 -12.96 -1.05 2.58
N LEU A 85 -11.75 -0.76 2.07
CA LEU A 85 -11.18 -1.53 0.95
C LEU A 85 -11.00 -3.00 1.31
N ALA A 86 -10.52 -3.31 2.51
CA ALA A 86 -10.39 -4.68 3.00
C ALA A 86 -11.73 -5.42 3.01
N GLN A 87 -12.75 -4.77 3.57
CA GLN A 87 -14.10 -5.33 3.67
C GLN A 87 -14.73 -5.53 2.31
N ASP A 88 -14.63 -4.55 1.41
CA ASP A 88 -15.16 -4.65 0.06
C ASP A 88 -14.44 -5.75 -0.75
N TRP A 89 -13.13 -5.90 -0.55
CA TRP A 89 -12.34 -6.96 -1.16
C TRP A 89 -12.75 -8.34 -0.64
N ALA A 90 -12.87 -8.50 0.68
CA ALA A 90 -13.30 -9.74 1.31
C ALA A 90 -14.72 -10.15 0.90
N ARG A 91 -15.59 -9.18 0.60
CA ARG A 91 -16.95 -9.42 0.09
C ARG A 91 -17.00 -9.72 -1.42
N GLY A 92 -15.88 -9.57 -2.13
CA GLY A 92 -15.85 -9.75 -3.59
C GLY A 92 -16.60 -8.66 -4.37
N ILE A 93 -16.82 -7.50 -3.77
CA ILE A 93 -17.56 -6.39 -4.40
C ILE A 93 -16.60 -5.48 -5.20
N VAL A 94 -15.30 -5.54 -4.92
CA VAL A 94 -14.29 -4.78 -5.66
C VAL A 94 -14.26 -5.25 -7.12
N GLN A 95 -14.50 -4.31 -8.03
CA GLN A 95 -14.42 -4.53 -9.47
C GLN A 95 -13.30 -3.67 -10.07
N PRO A 96 -12.58 -4.17 -11.09
CA PRO A 96 -11.58 -3.38 -11.79
C PRO A 96 -12.27 -2.19 -12.46
N ARG A 97 -11.81 -0.97 -12.12
CA ARG A 97 -12.32 0.25 -12.75
C ARG A 97 -12.00 0.30 -14.24
N SER A 98 -10.85 -0.24 -14.62
CA SER A 98 -10.34 -0.25 -15.99
C SER A 98 -9.41 -1.42 -16.18
N ILE A 99 -9.47 -2.03 -17.36
CA ILE A 99 -8.58 -3.11 -17.79
C ILE A 99 -7.89 -2.64 -19.06
N VAL A 100 -6.57 -2.69 -19.06
CA VAL A 100 -5.74 -2.38 -20.24
C VAL A 100 -4.89 -3.61 -20.53
N ARG A 101 -4.75 -3.91 -21.81
CA ARG A 101 -3.93 -5.01 -22.30
C ARG A 101 -2.62 -4.45 -22.83
N LEU A 102 -1.52 -4.96 -22.29
CA LEU A 102 -0.16 -4.71 -22.78
C LEU A 102 0.34 -6.01 -23.39
N ASP A 103 0.57 -6.01 -24.70
CA ASP A 103 1.07 -7.18 -25.41
C ASP A 103 2.61 -7.18 -25.38
N LEU A 104 3.19 -8.30 -24.96
CA LEU A 104 4.62 -8.50 -24.88
C LEU A 104 5.05 -9.64 -25.79
N PRO A 105 6.24 -9.54 -26.42
CA PRO A 105 6.69 -10.53 -27.39
C PRO A 105 7.11 -11.87 -26.75
N ARG A 106 7.30 -11.89 -25.42
CA ARG A 106 7.83 -13.04 -24.67
C ARG A 106 6.98 -13.35 -23.44
N CYS A 107 7.21 -14.50 -22.84
CA CYS A 107 6.56 -14.91 -21.61
C CYS A 107 6.95 -13.98 -20.45
N ILE A 108 5.96 -13.53 -19.69
CA ILE A 108 6.18 -12.76 -18.47
C ILE A 108 6.79 -13.67 -17.41
N THR A 109 7.99 -13.33 -16.95
CA THR A 109 8.72 -14.11 -15.93
C THR A 109 8.71 -13.43 -14.56
N TRP A 110 8.55 -12.11 -14.53
CA TRP A 110 8.51 -11.36 -13.28
C TRP A 110 7.72 -10.05 -13.46
N VAL A 111 6.93 -9.69 -12.45
CA VAL A 111 6.12 -8.45 -12.44
C VAL A 111 6.17 -7.82 -11.05
N ARG A 112 6.30 -6.50 -11.02
CA ARG A 112 6.17 -5.70 -9.81
C ARG A 112 5.50 -4.35 -10.07
N VAL A 113 4.64 -3.96 -9.14
CA VAL A 113 4.12 -2.59 -9.04
C VAL A 113 4.90 -1.85 -7.96
N VAL A 114 5.42 -0.68 -8.30
CA VAL A 114 6.23 0.14 -7.40
C VAL A 114 5.57 1.50 -7.21
N SER A 115 5.43 1.91 -5.95
CA SER A 115 4.85 3.21 -5.55
C SER A 115 3.47 3.50 -6.15
N ALA A 116 2.68 2.46 -6.44
CA ALA A 116 1.39 2.54 -7.13
C ALA A 116 1.42 3.36 -8.43
N ARG A 117 2.58 3.47 -9.08
CA ARG A 117 2.78 4.27 -10.29
C ARG A 117 3.54 3.53 -11.36
N TRP A 118 4.59 2.81 -10.99
CA TRP A 118 5.47 2.16 -11.94
C TRP A 118 5.11 0.68 -12.04
N LEU A 119 4.91 0.19 -13.25
CA LEU A 119 4.76 -1.23 -13.54
C LEU A 119 6.05 -1.72 -14.19
N LEU A 120 6.77 -2.60 -13.50
CA LEU A 120 7.93 -3.28 -14.03
C LEU A 120 7.54 -4.70 -14.45
N VAL A 121 7.88 -5.06 -15.68
CA VAL A 121 7.65 -6.40 -16.22
C VAL A 121 8.94 -6.90 -16.84
N ALA A 122 9.40 -8.05 -16.38
CA ALA A 122 10.38 -8.84 -17.10
C ALA A 122 9.65 -9.81 -18.01
N SER A 123 10.06 -9.84 -19.28
CA SER A 123 9.62 -10.85 -20.24
C SER A 123 10.85 -11.57 -20.79
N SER A 124 10.83 -12.89 -20.80
CA SER A 124 12.01 -13.70 -21.11
C SER A 124 11.69 -14.87 -22.02
N ASP A 125 12.69 -15.25 -22.81
CA ASP A 125 12.78 -16.56 -23.45
C ASP A 125 14.07 -17.28 -22.98
N ALA A 126 14.47 -18.35 -23.66
CA ALA A 126 15.65 -19.13 -23.30
C ALA A 126 17.00 -18.39 -23.47
N TYR A 127 17.01 -17.27 -24.20
CA TYR A 127 18.21 -16.58 -24.66
C TYR A 127 18.24 -15.10 -24.27
N VAL A 128 17.09 -14.43 -24.30
CA VAL A 128 16.99 -12.98 -24.12
C VAL A 128 15.86 -12.65 -23.15
N SER A 129 16.11 -11.66 -22.30
CA SER A 129 15.08 -10.99 -21.52
C SER A 129 15.00 -9.52 -21.86
N SER A 130 13.81 -8.95 -21.71
CA SER A 130 13.61 -7.51 -21.55
C SER A 130 13.01 -7.21 -20.18
N LEU A 131 13.47 -6.13 -19.55
CA LEU A 131 12.82 -5.50 -18.41
C LEU A 131 12.24 -4.18 -18.90
N ILE A 132 10.93 -4.03 -18.79
CA ILE A 132 10.21 -2.87 -19.28
C ILE A 132 9.50 -2.19 -18.11
N CYS A 133 9.57 -0.86 -18.08
CA CYS A 133 8.93 0.01 -17.09
C CYS A 133 7.84 0.86 -17.76
N TRP A 134 6.62 0.86 -17.21
CA TRP A 134 5.56 1.80 -17.60
C TRP A 134 5.13 2.67 -16.43
N ASP A 135 4.73 3.91 -16.73
CA ASP A 135 3.85 4.69 -15.86
C ASP A 135 2.40 4.18 -16.02
N ILE A 136 1.87 3.55 -14.97
CA ILE A 136 0.50 3.02 -14.91
C ILE A 136 -0.54 4.07 -15.27
N ASN A 137 -0.33 5.34 -14.89
CA ASN A 137 -1.27 6.40 -15.22
C ASN A 137 -1.24 6.76 -16.71
N ALA A 138 -0.07 6.65 -17.36
CA ALA A 138 0.03 6.85 -18.80
C ALA A 138 -0.65 5.69 -19.56
N VAL A 139 -0.46 4.46 -19.08
CA VAL A 139 -1.12 3.27 -19.62
C VAL A 139 -2.65 3.38 -19.58
N PHE A 140 -3.21 3.76 -18.44
CA PHE A 140 -4.67 3.97 -18.32
C PHE A 140 -5.19 5.18 -19.11
N LYS A 141 -4.32 6.09 -19.55
CA LYS A 141 -4.65 7.18 -20.49
C LYS A 141 -4.52 6.77 -21.96
N GLY A 142 -4.15 5.51 -22.23
CA GLY A 142 -4.02 4.95 -23.58
C GLY A 142 -2.61 4.97 -24.17
N SER A 143 -1.57 5.32 -23.39
CA SER A 143 -0.20 5.19 -23.85
C SER A 143 0.29 3.75 -23.72
N ASN A 144 0.81 3.18 -24.81
CA ASN A 144 1.46 1.86 -24.78
C ASN A 144 2.99 1.97 -24.78
N GLU A 145 3.53 3.19 -24.82
CA GLU A 145 4.98 3.40 -24.86
C GLU A 145 5.58 3.18 -23.47
N PRO A 146 6.65 2.36 -23.38
CA PRO A 146 7.36 2.18 -22.12
C PRO A 146 8.11 3.45 -21.74
N THR A 147 8.17 3.71 -20.44
CA THR A 147 9.01 4.79 -19.89
C THR A 147 10.50 4.44 -19.98
N ALA A 148 10.84 3.16 -19.83
CA ALA A 148 12.20 2.65 -19.99
C ALA A 148 12.16 1.16 -20.36
N GLU A 149 13.19 0.70 -21.06
CA GLU A 149 13.40 -0.70 -21.40
C GLU A 149 14.90 -1.03 -21.38
N CYS A 150 15.25 -2.22 -20.88
CA CYS A 150 16.60 -2.77 -20.98
C CYS A 150 16.58 -4.28 -21.25
N PHE A 151 17.71 -4.83 -21.71
CA PHE A 151 17.81 -6.21 -22.18
C PHE A 151 18.93 -6.97 -21.46
N PHE A 152 18.74 -8.29 -21.33
CA PHE A 152 19.68 -9.19 -20.65
C PHE A 152 19.91 -10.46 -21.48
N SER A 153 21.14 -10.97 -21.42
CA SER A 153 21.54 -12.26 -21.97
C SER A 153 21.20 -13.37 -20.98
N GLY A 154 20.02 -13.96 -21.14
CA GLY A 154 19.48 -15.01 -20.29
C GLY A 154 18.15 -14.65 -19.63
N PRO A 155 17.38 -15.66 -19.19
CA PRO A 155 16.09 -15.45 -18.55
C PRO A 155 16.23 -14.81 -17.17
N ILE A 156 15.43 -13.78 -16.90
CA ILE A 156 15.23 -13.24 -15.55
C ILE A 156 14.37 -14.22 -14.77
N LYS A 157 14.86 -14.70 -13.62
CA LYS A 157 14.15 -15.68 -12.77
C LYS A 157 13.42 -15.02 -11.61
N THR A 158 14.07 -14.04 -11.00
CA THR A 158 13.52 -13.29 -9.87
C THR A 158 14.13 -11.90 -9.83
N GLY A 159 13.54 -11.04 -9.02
CA GLY A 159 14.03 -9.70 -8.80
C GLY A 159 13.52 -9.13 -7.49
N GLU A 160 14.37 -8.33 -6.85
CA GLU A 160 14.09 -7.54 -5.67
C GLU A 160 14.14 -6.05 -6.01
N ILE A 161 13.35 -5.27 -5.29
CA ILE A 161 13.20 -3.84 -5.53
C ILE A 161 13.38 -3.09 -4.23
N GLU A 162 14.18 -2.03 -4.28
CA GLU A 162 14.35 -1.10 -3.18
C GLU A 162 14.11 0.34 -3.67
N MET A 163 13.29 1.08 -2.94
CA MET A 163 13.14 2.52 -3.15
C MET A 163 14.20 3.24 -2.33
N GLN A 164 15.05 4.00 -3.00
CA GLN A 164 16.08 4.84 -2.37
C GLN A 164 15.73 6.32 -2.58
N THR A 165 16.43 7.20 -1.85
CA THR A 165 16.19 8.66 -1.92
C THR A 165 16.33 9.21 -3.34
N ASP A 166 17.27 8.65 -4.11
CA ASP A 166 17.64 9.16 -5.44
C ASP A 166 17.08 8.33 -6.60
N GLY A 167 16.29 7.28 -6.30
CA GLY A 167 15.68 6.48 -7.35
C GLY A 167 15.25 5.09 -6.93
N LEU A 168 14.95 4.29 -7.95
CA LEU A 168 14.52 2.90 -7.83
C LEU A 168 15.70 1.98 -8.16
N VAL A 169 16.08 1.13 -7.21
CA VAL A 169 17.09 0.10 -7.42
C VAL A 169 16.39 -1.24 -7.63
N VAL A 170 16.75 -1.92 -8.72
CA VAL A 170 16.20 -3.23 -9.08
C VAL A 170 17.36 -4.22 -9.18
N ALA A 171 17.36 -5.22 -8.31
CA ALA A 171 18.31 -6.33 -8.35
C ALA A 171 17.64 -7.52 -9.04
N LEU A 172 18.28 -8.07 -10.08
CA LEU A 172 17.72 -9.17 -10.87
C LEU A 172 18.63 -10.39 -10.84
N ALA A 173 18.02 -11.56 -10.67
CA ALA A 173 18.69 -12.84 -10.89
C ALA A 173 18.51 -13.26 -12.35
N VAL A 174 19.58 -13.16 -13.13
CA VAL A 174 19.62 -13.58 -14.53
C VAL A 174 20.37 -14.90 -14.61
N GLU A 175 19.78 -15.89 -15.27
CA GLU A 175 20.45 -17.18 -15.49
C GLU A 175 21.55 -17.01 -16.54
N SER A 176 22.81 -17.07 -16.09
CA SER A 176 23.96 -17.16 -16.98
C SER A 176 24.11 -18.58 -17.48
N ARG A 177 24.06 -18.78 -18.80
CA ARG A 177 24.56 -20.03 -19.37
C ARG A 177 26.08 -19.93 -19.41
N TYR A 178 26.76 -20.83 -18.72
CA TYR A 178 28.18 -21.11 -19.01
C TYR A 178 28.22 -21.73 -20.41
N GLU A 179 28.87 -21.05 -21.36
CA GLU A 179 29.37 -21.69 -22.58
C GLU A 179 30.56 -22.59 -22.25
#